data_AF-A0A519YFX7-F1
#
_entry.id   AF-A0A519YFX7-F1
#
_cell.length_a   1.000
_cell.length_b   1.000
_cell.length_c   1.000
_cell.angle_alpha   90.00
_cell.angle_beta   90.00
_cell.angle_gamma   90.00
#
_symmetry.space_group_name_H-M   'P 1'
#
loop_
_entity.id
_entity.type
_entity.pdbx_description
1 polymer ?
#
loop_
_entity_poly.entity_id
_entity_poly.type
_entity_poly.pdbx_seq_one_letter_code
_entity_poly.pdbx_strand_id
1 'polypeptide(L)'
;MNTSLKTLFAAAIALSFTACSTDTTKNADGSTTTEVTTPSADQVGDKMDAKMDAAGDKMEAAGDKMEAKMDAAGNKIDDKMDQAGNKMDAAADRAKANANEAGAKMDAKMDAAGNKMDAMGDAAAKSARQTKENMKNATN
;
A
#
# COMPACT_ATOMS: atom_id res chain seq x y z
N MET A 1 -31.28 -7.22 -12.16
CA MET A 1 -31.41 -7.50 -13.61
C MET A 1 -30.00 -7.54 -14.17
N ASN A 2 -29.40 -8.72 -14.27
CA ASN A 2 -28.03 -8.88 -14.78
C ASN A 2 -28.11 -9.10 -16.28
N THR A 3 -28.25 -8.01 -17.03
CA THR A 3 -28.07 -8.02 -18.48
C THR A 3 -26.60 -8.29 -18.76
N SER A 4 -26.31 -9.53 -19.15
CA SER A 4 -24.99 -10.00 -19.55
C SER A 4 -24.42 -9.12 -20.67
N LEU A 5 -23.14 -8.77 -20.57
CA LEU A 5 -22.40 -7.98 -21.56
C LEU A 5 -22.55 -8.57 -22.98
N LYS A 6 -22.74 -9.89 -23.08
CA LYS A 6 -22.97 -10.62 -24.34
C LYS A 6 -24.27 -10.22 -25.03
N THR A 7 -25.31 -9.87 -24.28
CA THR A 7 -26.61 -9.42 -24.81
C THR A 7 -26.56 -7.98 -25.30
N LEU A 8 -25.65 -7.17 -24.77
CA LEU A 8 -25.45 -5.77 -25.19
C LEU A 8 -24.62 -5.68 -26.48
N PHE A 9 -23.64 -6.59 -26.67
CA PHE A 9 -22.90 -6.72 -27.93
C PHE A 9 -23.75 -7.32 -29.07
N ALA A 10 -24.66 -8.26 -28.79
CA ALA A 10 -25.52 -8.85 -29.81
C ALA A 10 -26.57 -7.86 -30.36
N ALA A 11 -26.99 -6.86 -29.58
CA ALA A 11 -27.97 -5.86 -30.01
C ALA A 11 -27.37 -4.72 -30.87
N ALA A 12 -26.05 -4.54 -30.88
CA ALA A 12 -25.39 -3.47 -31.63
C ALA A 12 -25.14 -3.81 -33.12
N ILE A 13 -25.23 -5.08 -33.50
CA ILE A 13 -24.86 -5.54 -34.86
C ILE A 13 -26.02 -5.40 -35.87
N ALA A 14 -27.27 -5.21 -35.42
CA ALA A 14 -28.44 -5.28 -36.29
C ALA A 14 -29.03 -3.93 -36.77
N LEU A 15 -28.44 -2.78 -36.45
CA LEU A 15 -29.07 -1.47 -36.69
C LEU A 15 -28.33 -0.50 -37.63
N SER A 16 -27.33 -0.92 -38.41
CA SER A 16 -26.48 0.08 -39.08
C SER A 16 -26.03 -0.23 -40.51
N PHE A 17 -26.94 -0.49 -41.44
CA PHE A 17 -26.62 -0.32 -42.86
C PHE A 17 -27.79 0.23 -43.67
N THR A 18 -28.25 1.44 -43.36
CA THR A 18 -28.84 2.33 -44.38
C THR A 18 -28.59 3.78 -43.98
N ALA A 19 -27.32 4.21 -44.03
CA ALA A 19 -27.00 5.63 -44.10
C ALA A 19 -27.26 6.10 -45.55
N CYS A 20 -28.52 6.10 -45.97
CA CYS A 20 -28.92 6.76 -47.21
C CYS A 20 -28.85 8.26 -46.96
N SER A 21 -27.99 8.94 -47.71
CA SER A 21 -28.06 10.39 -47.83
C SER A 21 -29.09 10.66 -48.91
N THR A 22 -30.15 11.40 -48.57
CA THR A 22 -31.26 11.68 -49.47
C THR A 22 -31.15 13.12 -49.92
N ASP A 23 -30.53 13.35 -51.08
CA ASP A 23 -30.48 14.68 -51.68
C ASP A 23 -31.70 14.88 -52.57
N THR A 24 -32.47 15.92 -52.25
CA THR A 24 -33.74 16.23 -52.92
C THR A 24 -33.54 17.46 -53.79
N THR A 25 -33.62 17.26 -55.11
CA THR A 25 -33.43 18.33 -56.09
C THR A 25 -34.78 18.67 -56.74
N LYS A 26 -35.19 19.95 -56.68
CA LYS A 26 -36.38 20.43 -57.41
C LYS A 26 -35.99 20.82 -58.83
N ASN A 27 -36.64 20.20 -59.81
CA ASN A 27 -36.45 20.48 -61.23
C ASN A 27 -37.27 21.70 -61.66
N ALA A 28 -36.87 22.33 -62.77
CA ALA A 28 -37.50 23.56 -63.28
C ALA A 28 -38.97 23.38 -63.73
N ASP A 29 -39.43 22.13 -63.90
CA ASP A 29 -40.82 21.75 -64.22
C ASP A 29 -41.70 21.53 -62.98
N GLY A 30 -41.16 21.73 -61.77
CA GLY A 30 -41.85 21.52 -60.50
C GLY A 30 -41.80 20.07 -59.99
N SER A 31 -41.21 19.15 -60.74
CA SER A 31 -40.94 17.77 -60.29
C SER A 31 -39.83 17.75 -59.25
N THR A 32 -39.86 16.76 -58.35
CA THR A 32 -38.82 16.57 -57.33
C THR A 32 -38.10 15.25 -57.61
N THR A 33 -36.80 15.30 -57.88
CA THR A 33 -35.96 14.10 -58.02
C THR A 33 -35.22 13.87 -56.71
N THR A 34 -35.44 12.70 -56.13
CA THR A 34 -34.76 12.26 -54.91
C THR A 34 -33.65 11.31 -55.30
N GLU A 35 -32.39 11.74 -55.16
CA GLU A 35 -31.24 10.85 -55.34
C GLU A 35 -30.89 10.20 -54.01
N VAL A 36 -30.95 8.88 -54.01
CA VAL A 36 -30.52 8.05 -52.88
C VAL A 36 -29.10 7.60 -53.19
N THR A 37 -28.12 8.27 -52.60
CA THR A 37 -26.73 7.85 -52.72
C THR A 37 -26.40 6.88 -51.60
N THR A 38 -26.24 5.60 -51.94
CA THR A 38 -25.68 4.59 -51.05
C THR A 38 -24.16 4.75 -51.01
N PRO A 39 -23.53 4.92 -49.84
CA PRO A 39 -22.08 4.98 -49.75
C PRO A 39 -21.48 3.67 -50.28
N SER A 40 -20.42 3.77 -51.06
CA SER A 40 -19.71 2.60 -51.59
C SER A 40 -19.10 1.80 -50.44
N ALA A 41 -18.94 0.48 -50.64
CA ALA A 41 -18.32 -0.40 -49.64
C ALA A 41 -16.96 0.13 -49.17
N ASP A 42 -16.17 0.73 -50.07
CA ASP A 42 -14.87 1.33 -49.77
C ASP A 42 -14.99 2.49 -48.76
N GLN A 43 -15.96 3.40 -48.93
CA GLN A 43 -16.18 4.53 -48.02
C GLN A 43 -16.64 4.08 -46.63
N VAL A 44 -17.33 2.94 -46.54
CA VAL A 44 -17.72 2.32 -45.28
C VAL A 44 -16.51 1.66 -44.63
N GLY A 45 -15.66 0.98 -45.42
CA GLY A 45 -14.39 0.41 -44.99
C GLY A 45 -13.46 1.46 -44.38
N ASP A 46 -13.18 2.54 -45.10
CA ASP A 46 -12.29 3.62 -44.65
C ASP A 46 -12.76 4.26 -43.32
N LYS A 47 -14.08 4.44 -43.16
CA LYS A 47 -14.67 4.97 -41.91
C LYS A 47 -14.57 3.97 -40.77
N MET A 48 -14.63 2.67 -41.06
CA MET A 48 -14.51 1.62 -40.06
C MET A 48 -13.06 1.50 -39.58
N ASP A 49 -12.10 1.52 -40.51
CA ASP A 49 -10.67 1.50 -40.21
C ASP A 49 -10.27 2.72 -39.35
N ALA A 50 -10.67 3.93 -39.76
CA ALA A 50 -10.40 5.14 -38.97
C ALA A 50 -11.02 5.10 -37.56
N LYS A 51 -12.17 4.45 -37.40
CA LYS A 51 -12.78 4.25 -36.06
C LYS A 51 -12.05 3.19 -35.24
N MET A 52 -11.54 2.15 -35.89
CA MET A 52 -10.78 1.08 -35.26
C MET A 52 -9.44 1.61 -34.75
N ASP A 53 -8.73 2.39 -35.57
CA ASP A 53 -7.48 3.06 -35.19
C ASP A 53 -7.70 4.01 -34.00
N ALA A 54 -8.71 4.88 -34.09
CA ALA A 54 -9.03 5.79 -32.99
C ALA A 54 -9.49 5.06 -31.69
N ALA A 55 -10.01 3.84 -31.81
CA ALA A 55 -10.31 3.00 -30.66
C ALA A 55 -9.04 2.36 -30.08
N GLY A 56 -8.12 1.91 -30.94
CA GLY A 56 -6.79 1.42 -30.58
C GLY A 56 -6.00 2.45 -29.79
N ASP A 57 -5.85 3.66 -30.32
CA ASP A 57 -5.13 4.76 -29.67
C ASP A 57 -5.69 5.09 -28.28
N LYS A 58 -7.02 5.07 -28.13
CA LYS A 58 -7.68 5.31 -26.84
C LYS A 58 -7.42 4.18 -25.85
N MET A 59 -7.35 2.95 -26.32
CA MET A 59 -7.09 1.78 -25.47
C MET A 59 -5.64 1.78 -24.99
N GLU A 60 -4.69 2.10 -25.86
CA GLU A 60 -3.27 2.25 -25.51
C GLU A 60 -3.07 3.37 -24.49
N ALA A 61 -3.62 4.56 -24.75
CA ALA A 61 -3.55 5.68 -23.80
C ALA A 61 -4.26 5.39 -22.46
N ALA A 62 -5.25 4.52 -22.43
CA ALA A 62 -5.88 4.05 -21.20
C ALA A 62 -4.99 3.03 -20.46
N GLY A 63 -4.30 2.16 -21.20
CA GLY A 63 -3.28 1.24 -20.70
C GLY A 63 -2.16 1.99 -19.99
N ASP A 64 -1.54 2.95 -20.66
CA ASP A 64 -0.43 3.75 -20.12
C ASP A 64 -0.83 4.48 -18.82
N LYS A 65 -2.05 5.04 -18.80
CA LYS A 65 -2.60 5.70 -17.59
C LYS A 65 -2.83 4.72 -16.45
N MET A 66 -3.20 3.47 -16.75
CA MET A 66 -3.37 2.43 -15.74
C MET A 66 -2.02 2.01 -15.18
N GLU A 67 -1.03 1.78 -16.04
CA GLU A 67 0.33 1.41 -15.66
C GLU A 67 0.97 2.49 -14.77
N ALA A 68 0.94 3.75 -15.20
CA ALA A 68 1.44 4.87 -14.40
C ALA A 68 0.75 5.00 -13.02
N LYS A 69 -0.54 4.66 -12.94
CA LYS A 69 -1.26 4.64 -11.66
C LYS A 69 -0.85 3.46 -10.78
N MET A 70 -0.60 2.29 -11.37
CA MET A 70 -0.10 1.13 -10.64
C MET A 70 1.30 1.38 -10.10
N ASP A 71 2.20 1.94 -10.90
CA ASP A 71 3.56 2.29 -10.46
C ASP A 71 3.53 3.31 -9.33
N ALA A 72 2.72 4.37 -9.46
CA ALA A 72 2.56 5.36 -8.40
C ALA A 72 1.95 4.77 -7.12
N ALA A 73 1.12 3.74 -7.24
CA ALA A 73 0.58 3.01 -6.08
C ALA A 73 1.64 2.10 -5.45
N GLY A 74 2.44 1.41 -6.27
CA GLY A 74 3.58 0.59 -5.84
C GLY A 74 4.58 1.40 -5.04
N ASN A 75 5.07 2.51 -5.61
CA ASN A 75 6.01 3.41 -4.93
C ASN A 75 5.49 3.92 -3.58
N LYS A 76 4.18 4.25 -3.48
CA LYS A 76 3.57 4.66 -2.21
C LYS A 76 3.49 3.54 -1.17
N ILE A 77 3.39 2.29 -1.60
CA ILE A 77 3.40 1.13 -0.70
C ILE A 77 4.81 0.90 -0.20
N ASP A 78 5.81 0.96 -1.09
CA ASP A 78 7.22 0.81 -0.74
C ASP A 78 7.65 1.90 0.27
N ASP A 79 7.34 3.18 -0.01
CA ASP A 79 7.62 4.29 0.90
C ASP A 79 7.01 4.07 2.29
N LYS A 80 5.79 3.51 2.36
CA LYS A 80 5.12 3.22 3.63
C LYS A 80 5.76 2.05 4.36
N MET A 81 6.20 1.02 3.64
CA MET A 81 6.89 -0.11 4.22
C MET A 81 8.26 0.30 4.78
N ASP A 82 9.02 1.11 4.05
CA ASP A 82 10.29 1.66 4.52
C ASP A 82 10.11 2.52 5.77
N GLN A 83 9.09 3.39 5.79
CA GLN A 83 8.78 4.17 6.99
C GLN A 83 8.35 3.30 8.18
N ALA A 84 7.62 2.21 7.93
CA ALA A 84 7.23 1.27 8.98
C ALA A 84 8.45 0.51 9.53
N GLY A 85 9.34 0.03 8.65
CA GLY A 85 10.60 -0.61 9.02
C GLY A 85 11.47 0.30 9.88
N ASN A 86 11.70 1.54 9.42
CA ASN A 86 12.47 2.54 10.16
C ASN A 86 11.90 2.84 11.55
N LYS A 87 10.57 2.87 11.70
CA LYS A 87 9.92 3.05 13.01
C LYS A 87 10.10 1.84 13.91
N MET A 88 10.04 0.63 13.36
CA MET A 88 10.25 -0.61 14.09
C MET A 88 11.69 -0.72 14.59
N ASP A 89 12.68 -0.42 13.74
CA ASP A 89 14.09 -0.41 14.12
C ASP A 89 14.35 0.61 15.23
N ALA A 90 13.84 1.84 15.09
CA ALA A 90 13.97 2.86 16.12
C ALA A 90 13.24 2.50 17.43
N ALA A 91 12.18 1.68 17.39
CA ALA A 91 11.53 1.16 18.59
C ALA A 91 12.36 0.05 19.24
N ALA A 92 12.94 -0.85 18.44
CA ALA A 92 13.82 -1.91 18.90
C ALA A 92 15.09 -1.35 19.57
N ASP A 93 15.71 -0.34 18.98
CA ASP A 93 16.88 0.33 19.55
C ASP A 93 16.56 0.98 20.91
N ARG A 94 15.42 1.66 21.01
CA ARG A 94 14.96 2.24 22.28
C ARG A 94 14.68 1.16 23.33
N ALA A 95 14.04 0.06 22.94
CA ALA A 95 13.77 -1.05 23.85
C ALA A 95 15.08 -1.67 24.37
N LYS A 96 16.08 -1.86 23.50
CA LYS A 96 17.40 -2.35 23.86
C LYS A 96 18.13 -1.39 24.80
N ALA A 97 18.10 -0.09 24.52
CA ALA A 97 18.69 0.92 25.40
C ALA A 97 18.04 0.91 26.80
N ASN A 98 16.71 0.85 26.87
CA ASN A 98 15.98 0.77 28.13
C ASN A 98 16.29 -0.52 28.90
N ALA A 99 16.40 -1.65 28.21
CA ALA A 99 16.76 -2.93 28.83
C ALA A 99 18.18 -2.88 29.42
N ASN A 100 19.14 -2.30 28.69
CA ASN A 100 20.51 -2.11 29.18
C ASN A 100 20.55 -1.19 30.41
N GLU A 101 19.82 -0.08 30.38
CA GLU A 101 19.74 0.84 31.52
C GLU A 101 19.09 0.17 32.74
N ALA A 102 18.04 -0.61 32.53
CA ALA A 102 17.40 -1.38 33.59
C ALA A 102 18.35 -2.44 34.18
N GLY A 103 19.10 -3.14 33.33
CA GLY A 103 20.14 -4.09 33.74
C GLY A 103 21.20 -3.41 34.61
N ALA A 104 21.78 -2.31 34.13
CA ALA A 104 22.78 -1.56 34.89
C ALA A 104 22.27 -1.05 36.24
N LYS A 105 21.00 -0.61 36.32
CA LYS A 105 20.37 -0.22 37.59
C LYS A 105 20.16 -1.40 38.53
N MET A 106 19.83 -2.57 38.00
CA MET A 106 19.68 -3.79 38.79
C MET A 106 21.03 -4.23 39.35
N ASP A 107 22.07 -4.27 38.51
CA ASP A 107 23.44 -4.63 38.93
C ASP A 107 23.91 -3.71 40.05
N ALA A 108 23.79 -2.38 39.87
CA ALA A 108 24.15 -1.42 40.89
C ALA A 108 23.40 -1.61 42.22
N LYS A 109 22.12 -2.01 42.17
CA LYS A 109 21.34 -2.32 43.37
C LYS A 109 21.77 -3.61 44.03
N MET A 110 22.12 -4.63 43.25
CA MET A 110 22.61 -5.91 43.75
C MET A 110 23.97 -5.74 44.41
N ASP A 111 24.87 -4.97 43.82
CA ASP A 111 26.16 -4.62 44.40
C ASP A 111 25.99 -3.87 45.72
N ALA A 112 25.11 -2.86 45.75
CA ALA A 112 24.83 -2.12 46.97
C ALA A 112 24.22 -3.00 48.08
N ALA A 113 23.35 -3.95 47.71
CA ALA A 113 22.77 -4.91 48.64
C ALA A 113 23.83 -5.89 49.16
N GLY A 114 24.70 -6.40 48.29
CA GLY A 114 25.83 -7.27 48.65
C GLY A 114 26.76 -6.60 49.65
N ASN A 115 27.23 -5.39 49.33
CA ASN A 115 28.09 -4.60 50.21
C ASN A 115 27.47 -4.37 51.60
N LYS A 116 26.15 -4.14 51.67
CA LYS A 116 25.44 -3.98 52.93
C LYS A 116 25.37 -5.29 53.73
N MET A 117 25.15 -6.41 53.06
CA MET A 117 25.12 -7.73 53.68
C MET A 117 26.49 -8.11 54.23
N ASP A 118 27.56 -7.86 53.48
CA ASP A 118 28.94 -8.10 53.93
C ASP A 118 29.26 -7.27 55.18
N ALA A 119 28.96 -5.98 55.16
CA ALA A 119 29.15 -5.10 56.32
C ALA A 119 28.36 -5.57 57.56
N MET A 120 27.14 -6.07 57.35
CA MET A 120 26.31 -6.64 58.42
C MET A 120 26.89 -7.95 58.96
N GLY A 121 27.41 -8.81 58.07
CA GLY A 121 28.10 -10.04 58.43
C GLY A 121 29.35 -9.79 59.27
N ASP A 122 30.18 -8.83 58.86
CA ASP A 122 31.38 -8.41 59.60
C ASP A 122 31.04 -7.85 60.98
N ALA A 123 30.02 -6.99 61.06
CA ALA A 123 29.55 -6.45 62.33
C ALA A 123 29.04 -7.54 63.28
N ALA A 124 28.25 -8.49 62.76
CA ALA A 124 27.75 -9.63 63.53
C ALA A 124 28.90 -10.53 64.02
N ALA A 125 29.87 -10.82 63.16
CA ALA A 125 31.05 -11.61 63.51
C ALA A 125 31.88 -10.92 64.60
N LYS A 126 32.08 -9.60 64.52
CA LYS A 126 32.76 -8.81 65.54
C LYS A 126 32.02 -8.85 66.88
N SER A 127 30.70 -8.65 66.87
CA SER A 127 29.86 -8.69 68.06
C SER A 127 29.91 -10.07 68.75
N ALA A 128 29.85 -11.16 67.96
CA ALA A 128 29.96 -12.52 68.48
C ALA A 128 31.32 -12.80 69.15
N ARG A 129 32.42 -12.30 68.57
CA ARG A 129 33.76 -12.40 69.18
C ARG A 129 33.83 -11.65 70.51
N GLN A 130 33.35 -10.41 70.56
CA GLN A 130 33.32 -9.60 71.78
C GLN A 130 32.50 -10.27 72.88
N THR A 131 31.31 -10.79 72.56
CA THR A 131 30.47 -11.53 73.53
C THR A 131 31.18 -12.79 74.05
N LYS A 132 31.86 -13.55 73.17
CA LYS A 132 32.65 -14.73 73.59
C LYS A 132 33.80 -14.34 74.53
N GLU A 133 34.51 -13.26 74.26
CA GLU A 133 35.59 -12.77 75.12
C GLU A 133 35.08 -12.28 76.47
N ASN A 134 33.99 -11.50 76.49
CA ASN A 134 33.37 -11.02 77.73
C ASN A 134 32.92 -12.18 78.64
N MET A 135 32.32 -13.22 78.07
CA MET A 135 31.95 -14.41 78.84
C MET A 135 33.17 -15.15 79.41
N LYS A 136 34.26 -15.30 78.64
CA LYS A 136 35.49 -15.90 79.15
C LYS A 136 36.05 -15.12 80.34
N ASN A 137 36.08 -13.79 80.23
CA ASN A 137 36.59 -12.92 81.29
C ASN A 137 35.71 -12.92 82.55
N ALA A 138 34.40 -13.18 82.41
CA ALA A 138 33.47 -13.26 83.54
C ALA A 138 33.49 -14.63 84.26
N THR A 139 34.14 -15.65 83.69
CA THR A 139 34.14 -17.03 84.22
C THR A 139 35.50 -17.45 84.81
N ASN A 140 36.54 -16.62 84.63
CA ASN A 140 37.85 -16.76 85.29
C ASN A 140 37.94 -15.82 86.50
#